data_AF-A0A4T0WXT9-F1
#
_entry.id   AF-A0A4T0WXT9-F1
#
_cell.length_a   1.000
_cell.length_b   1.000
_cell.length_c   1.000
_cell.angle_alpha   90.00
_cell.angle_beta   90.00
_cell.angle_gamma   90.00
#
_symmetry.space_group_name_H-M   'P 1'
#
loop_
_entity.id
_entity.type
_entity.pdbx_description
1 polymer ?
#
loop_
_entity_poly.entity_id
_entity_poly.type
_entity_poly.pdbx_seq_one_letter_code
_entity_poly.pdbx_strand_id
1 'polypeptide(L)'
;MTEVALPITYDPVSKKVSVDETVPLSHAAALKLEVTQLNTLYSDFIKANSDLPPLPTKEAFTQNLSVMIKKMHESATKLMQQRQFSDAAKKFDIALGLACARSKFEAFQATLPEIMICLMGRCDAYNNCNEYSKALQDAEVLILLGSTIPDNHLRRGIANLNLGEFITARSDFERGLAFSPNHPILLKLLSIANNVIDEYNGDS
;
A
#
# COMPACT_ATOMS: atom_id res chain seq x y z
N MET A 1 35.62 -19.97 -10.36
CA MET A 1 34.38 -19.18 -10.52
C MET A 1 34.60 -18.25 -11.69
N THR A 2 33.89 -18.45 -12.79
CA THR A 2 33.95 -17.53 -13.94
C THR A 2 33.20 -16.26 -13.56
N GLU A 3 33.90 -15.12 -13.50
CA GLU A 3 33.26 -13.81 -13.35
C GLU A 3 32.38 -13.56 -14.56
N VAL A 4 31.06 -13.59 -14.36
CA VAL A 4 30.10 -13.14 -15.36
C VAL A 4 30.04 -11.63 -15.24
N ALA A 5 30.61 -10.92 -16.20
CA ALA A 5 30.48 -9.47 -16.28
C ALA A 5 29.00 -9.10 -16.46
N LEU A 6 28.46 -8.29 -15.56
CA LEU A 6 27.09 -7.81 -15.66
C LEU A 6 27.02 -6.68 -16.70
N PRO A 7 25.95 -6.62 -17.52
CA PRO A 7 25.76 -5.60 -18.55
C PRO A 7 25.24 -4.29 -17.92
N ILE A 8 26.06 -3.67 -17.06
CA ILE A 8 25.73 -2.43 -16.36
C ILE A 8 26.76 -1.34 -16.62
N THR A 9 26.30 -0.09 -16.66
CA THR A 9 27.12 1.11 -16.84
C THR A 9 26.92 2.05 -15.67
N TYR A 10 27.98 2.75 -15.28
CA TYR A 10 27.93 3.79 -14.24
C TYR A 10 28.16 5.16 -14.87
N ASP A 11 27.26 6.10 -14.58
CA ASP A 11 27.43 7.49 -14.95
C ASP A 11 27.98 8.28 -13.74
N PRO A 12 29.21 8.81 -13.81
CA PRO A 12 29.83 9.56 -12.71
C PRO A 12 29.14 10.91 -12.43
N VAL A 13 28.39 11.47 -13.37
CA VAL A 13 27.71 12.76 -13.21
C VAL A 13 26.40 12.58 -12.45
N SER A 14 25.52 11.71 -12.92
CA SER A 14 24.27 11.41 -12.22
C SER A 14 24.46 10.48 -11.01
N LYS A 15 25.63 9.83 -10.93
CA LYS A 15 25.99 8.82 -9.94
C LYS A 15 25.01 7.64 -9.91
N LYS A 16 24.49 7.27 -11.08
CA LYS A 16 23.54 6.16 -11.25
C LYS A 16 24.15 5.02 -12.03
N VAL A 17 23.71 3.82 -11.70
CA VAL A 17 23.95 2.60 -12.48
C VAL A 17 22.77 2.38 -13.42
N SER A 18 23.04 1.96 -14.66
CA SER A 18 22.03 1.63 -15.66
C SER A 18 22.33 0.26 -16.29
N VAL A 19 21.29 -0.45 -16.72
CA VAL A 19 21.45 -1.69 -17.49
C VAL A 19 21.57 -1.34 -18.96
N ASP A 20 22.47 -1.98 -19.69
CA ASP A 20 22.65 -1.79 -21.13
C ASP A 20 21.33 -2.09 -21.89
N GLU A 21 20.94 -1.18 -22.78
CA GLU A 21 19.71 -1.28 -23.58
C GLU A 21 19.74 -2.44 -24.58
N THR A 22 20.93 -2.96 -24.88
CA THR A 22 21.12 -4.10 -25.80
C THR A 22 20.69 -5.45 -25.21
N VAL A 23 20.43 -5.53 -23.90
CA VAL A 23 20.00 -6.77 -23.23
C VAL A 23 18.49 -6.96 -23.36
N PRO A 24 18.01 -8.13 -23.87
CA PRO A 24 16.59 -8.41 -23.97
C PRO A 24 15.85 -8.26 -22.63
N LEU A 25 14.70 -7.56 -22.64
CA LEU A 25 13.91 -7.25 -21.45
C LEU A 25 13.53 -8.47 -20.59
N SER A 26 13.29 -9.63 -21.23
CA SER A 26 12.95 -10.88 -20.54
C SER A 26 14.07 -11.41 -19.65
N HIS A 27 15.33 -11.15 -20.01
CA HIS A 27 16.51 -11.55 -19.23
C HIS A 27 16.98 -10.44 -18.29
N ALA A 28 16.60 -9.19 -18.55
CA ALA A 28 17.02 -8.02 -17.79
C ALA A 28 16.03 -7.55 -16.72
N ALA A 29 14.80 -8.07 -16.66
CA ALA A 29 13.77 -7.52 -15.75
C ALA A 29 14.18 -7.54 -14.27
N ALA A 30 14.70 -8.67 -13.78
CA ALA A 30 15.19 -8.77 -12.41
C ALA A 30 16.40 -7.85 -12.18
N LEU A 31 17.36 -7.83 -13.11
CA LEU A 31 18.54 -6.95 -13.02
C LEU A 31 18.16 -5.46 -13.02
N LYS A 32 17.18 -5.05 -13.83
CA LYS A 32 16.67 -3.68 -13.86
C LYS A 32 16.03 -3.28 -12.53
N LEU A 33 15.31 -4.21 -11.89
CA LEU A 33 14.74 -4.00 -10.56
C LEU A 33 15.84 -3.79 -9.51
N GLU A 34 16.85 -4.67 -9.48
CA GLU A 34 18.00 -4.57 -8.57
C GLU A 34 18.77 -3.25 -8.79
N VAL A 35 19.03 -2.88 -10.04
CA VAL A 35 19.69 -1.60 -10.37
C VAL A 35 18.85 -0.40 -9.93
N THR A 36 17.52 -0.48 -10.04
CA THR A 36 16.62 0.58 -9.56
C THR A 36 16.69 0.70 -8.03
N GLN A 37 16.62 -0.43 -7.32
CA GLN A 37 16.71 -0.46 -5.86
C GLN A 37 18.07 0.04 -5.36
N LEU A 38 19.17 -0.36 -6.03
CA LEU A 38 20.52 0.11 -5.75
C LEU A 38 20.62 1.62 -5.90
N ASN A 39 20.09 2.19 -6.99
CA ASN A 39 20.06 3.63 -7.20
C ASN A 39 19.26 4.37 -6.12
N THR A 40 18.13 3.81 -5.67
CA THR A 40 17.35 4.37 -4.55
C THR A 40 18.18 4.37 -3.27
N LEU A 41 18.78 3.24 -2.90
CA LEU A 41 19.58 3.10 -1.69
C LEU A 41 20.80 4.03 -1.70
N TYR A 42 21.49 4.12 -2.83
CA TYR A 42 22.67 4.96 -2.99
C TYR A 42 22.32 6.46 -2.94
N SER A 43 21.19 6.86 -3.52
CA SER A 43 20.65 8.22 -3.37
C SER A 43 20.38 8.56 -1.89
N ASP A 44 19.77 7.66 -1.14
CA ASP A 44 19.51 7.86 0.29
C ASP A 44 20.82 7.94 1.10
N PHE A 45 21.82 7.15 0.71
CA PHE A 45 23.15 7.18 1.34
C PHE A 45 23.87 8.51 1.12
N ILE A 46 23.88 9.02 -0.12
CA ILE A 46 24.47 10.34 -0.41
C ILE A 46 23.77 11.44 0.39
N LYS A 47 22.43 11.39 0.49
CA LYS A 47 21.65 12.38 1.26
C LYS A 47 21.93 12.33 2.76
N ALA A 48 22.25 11.14 3.31
CA ALA A 48 22.62 10.99 4.71
C ALA A 48 23.92 11.73 5.05
N ASN A 49 24.79 11.96 4.05
CA ASN A 49 26.05 12.70 4.18
C ASN A 49 26.91 12.16 5.35
N SER A 50 27.06 10.85 5.41
CA SER A 50 27.81 10.13 6.43
C SER A 50 28.60 8.98 5.80
N ASP A 51 29.72 8.61 6.42
CA ASP A 51 30.56 7.50 5.95
C ASP A 51 29.85 6.15 6.04
N LEU A 52 28.91 6.04 6.98
CA LEU A 52 28.05 4.87 7.18
C LEU A 52 26.60 5.32 7.23
N PRO A 53 25.65 4.54 6.68
CA PRO A 53 24.23 4.83 6.83
C PRO A 53 23.83 4.95 8.31
N PRO A 54 22.91 5.87 8.65
CA PRO A 54 22.44 6.01 10.03
C PRO A 54 21.76 4.72 10.50
N LEU A 55 21.95 4.39 11.77
CA LEU A 55 21.24 3.28 12.39
C LEU A 55 19.74 3.59 12.47
N PRO A 56 18.85 2.60 12.32
CA PRO A 56 17.40 2.78 12.37
C PRO A 56 16.91 2.97 13.83
N THR A 57 17.33 4.06 14.48
CA THR A 57 16.92 4.42 15.84
C THR A 57 15.79 5.44 15.82
N LYS A 58 15.18 5.70 16.99
CA LYS A 58 14.12 6.70 17.12
C LYS A 58 14.63 8.11 16.85
N GLU A 59 15.89 8.38 17.19
CA GLU A 59 16.55 9.67 17.02
C GLU A 59 16.87 9.95 15.55
N ALA A 60 17.18 8.91 14.77
CA ALA A 60 17.44 9.00 13.34
C ALA A 60 16.15 9.07 12.48
N PHE A 61 14.97 8.84 13.07
CA PHE A 61 13.70 8.84 12.34
C PHE A 61 13.21 10.25 12.03
N THR A 62 13.01 10.56 10.75
CA THR A 62 12.66 11.91 10.30
C THR A 62 11.24 12.30 10.73
N GLN A 63 11.13 13.34 11.56
CA GLN A 63 9.85 13.84 12.08
C GLN A 63 9.12 14.79 11.12
N ASN A 64 9.86 15.61 10.35
CA ASN A 64 9.25 16.59 9.44
C ASN A 64 8.34 15.92 8.40
N LEU A 65 8.73 14.74 7.92
CA LEU A 65 7.94 13.96 6.98
C LEU A 65 6.67 13.41 7.63
N SER A 66 6.75 12.95 8.89
CA SER A 66 5.56 12.56 9.67
C SER A 66 4.56 13.69 9.81
N VAL A 67 5.04 14.92 10.05
CA VAL A 67 4.18 16.11 10.13
C VAL A 67 3.50 16.39 8.80
N MET A 68 4.22 16.28 7.67
CA MET A 68 3.65 16.45 6.34
C MET A 68 2.60 15.38 6.01
N ILE A 69 2.91 14.11 6.28
CA ILE A 69 2.00 12.97 6.07
C ILE A 69 0.73 13.18 6.89
N LYS A 70 0.87 13.53 8.17
CA LYS A 70 -0.28 13.83 9.05
C LYS A 70 -1.14 14.96 8.50
N LYS A 71 -0.53 16.07 8.06
CA LYS A 71 -1.26 17.20 7.46
C LYS A 71 -2.01 16.80 6.19
N MET A 72 -1.40 15.99 5.32
CA MET A 72 -2.05 15.49 4.11
C MET A 72 -3.19 14.53 4.44
N HIS A 73 -2.99 13.63 5.40
CA HIS A 73 -4.03 12.74 5.90
C HIS A 73 -5.22 13.50 6.47
N GLU A 74 -4.99 14.48 7.35
CA GLU A 74 -6.06 15.34 7.92
C GLU A 74 -6.82 16.10 6.82
N SER A 75 -6.11 16.59 5.81
CA SER A 75 -6.74 17.22 4.64
C SER A 75 -7.61 16.23 3.86
N ALA A 76 -7.15 14.99 3.69
CA ALA A 76 -7.91 13.94 3.01
C ALA A 76 -9.16 13.54 3.81
N THR A 77 -9.05 13.40 5.13
CA THR A 77 -10.19 13.12 6.02
C THR A 77 -11.26 14.22 5.96
N LYS A 78 -10.88 15.49 5.84
CA LYS A 78 -11.85 16.59 5.63
C LYS A 78 -12.61 16.43 4.31
N LEU A 79 -11.92 16.05 3.23
CA LEU A 79 -12.56 15.76 1.94
C LEU A 79 -13.51 14.55 2.04
N MET A 80 -13.14 13.51 2.80
CA MET A 80 -14.03 12.38 3.09
C MET A 80 -15.32 12.84 3.77
N GLN A 81 -15.23 13.71 4.78
CA GLN A 81 -16.40 14.28 5.47
C GLN A 81 -17.28 15.11 4.54
N GLN A 82 -16.68 15.81 3.58
CA GLN A 82 -17.35 16.57 2.54
C GLN A 82 -17.89 15.69 1.39
N ARG A 83 -17.74 14.37 1.48
CA ARG A 83 -18.09 13.39 0.42
C ARG A 83 -17.36 13.60 -0.90
N GLN A 84 -16.23 14.31 -0.89
CA GLN A 84 -15.35 14.51 -2.04
C GLN A 84 -14.35 13.35 -2.15
N PHE A 85 -14.86 12.14 -2.39
CA PHE A 85 -14.10 10.89 -2.27
C PHE A 85 -12.95 10.76 -3.28
N SER A 86 -13.17 11.14 -4.55
CA SER A 86 -12.11 11.11 -5.57
C SER A 86 -10.92 12.01 -5.20
N ASP A 87 -11.18 13.21 -4.67
CA ASP A 87 -10.11 14.13 -4.28
C ASP A 87 -9.47 13.71 -2.96
N ALA A 88 -10.23 13.10 -2.04
CA ALA A 88 -9.67 12.46 -0.85
C ALA A 88 -8.69 11.34 -1.24
N ALA A 89 -9.04 10.48 -2.19
CA ALA A 89 -8.17 9.41 -2.68
C ALA A 89 -6.84 9.96 -3.20
N LYS A 90 -6.85 11.03 -3.99
CA LYS A 90 -5.63 11.71 -4.45
C LYS A 90 -4.78 12.27 -3.30
N LYS A 91 -5.41 12.79 -2.25
CA LYS A 91 -4.69 13.31 -1.08
C LYS A 91 -4.08 12.19 -0.24
N PHE A 92 -4.79 11.08 -0.06
CA PHE A 92 -4.22 9.89 0.57
C PHE A 92 -3.08 9.28 -0.26
N ASP A 93 -3.19 9.29 -1.58
CA ASP A 93 -2.13 8.83 -2.50
C ASP A 93 -0.84 9.65 -2.31
N ILE A 94 -0.95 10.98 -2.25
CA ILE A 94 0.20 11.85 -1.95
C ILE A 94 0.79 11.54 -0.57
N ALA A 95 -0.06 11.37 0.45
CA ALA A 95 0.40 11.04 1.81
C ALA A 95 1.13 9.69 1.87
N LEU A 96 0.60 8.68 1.17
CA LEU A 96 1.20 7.36 1.04
C LEU A 96 2.53 7.44 0.29
N GLY A 97 2.59 8.20 -0.81
CA GLY A 97 3.82 8.44 -1.57
C GLY A 97 4.91 9.05 -0.70
N LEU A 98 4.56 10.02 0.16
CA LEU A 98 5.49 10.59 1.14
C LEU A 98 5.98 9.54 2.16
N ALA A 99 5.09 8.70 2.67
CA ALA A 99 5.47 7.63 3.61
C ALA A 99 6.42 6.60 2.96
N CYS A 100 6.16 6.20 1.70
CA CYS A 100 7.00 5.26 0.95
C CYS A 100 8.33 5.88 0.48
N ALA A 101 8.39 7.20 0.33
CA ALA A 101 9.59 7.94 -0.05
C ALA A 101 10.59 8.14 1.11
N ARG A 102 10.27 7.70 2.33
CA ARG A 102 11.21 7.67 3.45
C ARG A 102 12.52 6.98 3.08
N SER A 103 13.60 7.46 3.71
CA SER A 103 14.92 6.87 3.58
C SER A 103 14.87 5.39 3.92
N LYS A 104 15.51 4.56 3.08
CA LYS A 104 15.54 3.10 3.29
C LYS A 104 16.37 2.67 4.51
N PHE A 105 17.05 3.61 5.16
CA PHE A 105 17.75 3.40 6.43
C PHE A 105 16.91 3.71 7.67
N GLU A 106 15.71 4.27 7.51
CA GLU A 106 14.81 4.51 8.63
C GLU A 106 14.19 3.21 9.17
N ALA A 107 13.81 3.22 10.45
CA ALA A 107 13.15 2.09 11.08
C ALA A 107 11.79 1.79 10.43
N PHE A 108 11.70 0.66 9.72
CA PHE A 108 10.47 0.23 9.04
C PHE A 108 9.25 0.17 9.97
N GLN A 109 9.44 -0.31 11.21
CA GLN A 109 8.37 -0.41 12.20
C GLN A 109 7.72 0.94 12.52
N ALA A 110 8.48 2.04 12.44
CA ALA A 110 7.96 3.39 12.67
C ALA A 110 7.23 3.96 11.44
N THR A 111 7.61 3.52 10.24
CA THR A 111 6.95 3.91 8.99
C THR A 111 5.62 3.17 8.78
N LEU A 112 5.51 1.93 9.27
CA LEU A 112 4.37 1.06 8.98
C LEU A 112 3.00 1.67 9.36
N PRO A 113 2.82 2.30 10.54
CA PRO A 113 1.54 2.94 10.88
C PRO A 113 1.14 4.07 9.91
N GLU A 114 2.11 4.83 9.38
CA GLU A 114 1.86 5.91 8.42
C GLU A 114 1.40 5.37 7.07
N ILE A 115 2.03 4.28 6.60
CA ILE A 115 1.61 3.57 5.39
C ILE A 115 0.20 3.01 5.55
N MET A 116 -0.04 2.29 6.65
CA MET A 116 -1.33 1.63 6.89
C MET A 116 -2.47 2.63 6.97
N ILE A 117 -2.32 3.73 7.72
CA ILE A 117 -3.39 4.72 7.87
C ILE A 117 -3.73 5.40 6.54
N CYS A 118 -2.73 5.68 5.70
CA CYS A 118 -2.95 6.26 4.37
C CYS A 118 -3.60 5.27 3.40
N LEU A 119 -3.16 4.01 3.40
CA LEU A 119 -3.79 2.93 2.62
C LEU A 119 -5.25 2.71 3.02
N MET A 120 -5.54 2.68 4.33
CA MET A 120 -6.90 2.55 4.85
C MET A 120 -7.80 3.68 4.33
N GLY A 121 -7.35 4.93 4.45
CA GLY A 121 -8.09 6.09 3.97
C GLY A 121 -8.28 6.09 2.44
N ARG A 122 -7.26 5.70 1.67
CA ARG A 122 -7.35 5.63 0.21
C ARG A 122 -8.31 4.52 -0.24
N CYS A 123 -8.23 3.35 0.38
CA CYS A 123 -9.15 2.23 0.17
C CYS A 123 -10.60 2.64 0.44
N ASP A 124 -10.84 3.33 1.56
CA ASP A 124 -12.16 3.88 1.89
C ASP A 124 -12.65 4.86 0.82
N ALA A 125 -11.80 5.79 0.41
CA ALA A 125 -12.14 6.76 -0.61
C ALA A 125 -12.51 6.09 -1.93
N TYR A 126 -11.76 5.07 -2.35
CA TYR A 126 -12.06 4.29 -3.56
C TYR A 126 -13.37 3.50 -3.45
N ASN A 127 -13.62 2.85 -2.32
CA ASN A 127 -14.89 2.17 -2.08
C ASN A 127 -16.09 3.15 -2.15
N ASN A 128 -15.93 4.37 -1.64
CA ASN A 128 -16.99 5.38 -1.64
C ASN A 128 -17.17 6.11 -2.98
N CYS A 129 -16.20 6.05 -3.90
CA CYS A 129 -16.32 6.59 -5.25
C CYS A 129 -16.46 5.52 -6.34
N ASN A 130 -16.85 4.29 -5.97
CA ASN A 130 -17.09 3.15 -6.87
C ASN A 130 -15.86 2.67 -7.66
N GLU A 131 -14.66 2.95 -7.16
CA GLU A 131 -13.38 2.52 -7.75
C GLU A 131 -12.93 1.19 -7.11
N TYR A 132 -13.81 0.19 -7.13
CA TYR A 132 -13.67 -1.01 -6.30
C TYR A 132 -12.43 -1.85 -6.63
N SER A 133 -12.00 -1.91 -7.89
CA SER A 133 -10.77 -2.61 -8.27
C SER A 133 -9.51 -1.97 -7.68
N LYS A 134 -9.50 -0.64 -7.46
CA LYS A 134 -8.41 0.05 -6.77
C LYS A 134 -8.51 -0.15 -5.25
N ALA A 135 -9.73 -0.09 -4.71
CA ALA A 135 -9.96 -0.39 -3.30
C ALA A 135 -9.51 -1.81 -2.92
N LEU A 136 -9.75 -2.78 -3.81
CA LEU A 136 -9.35 -4.18 -3.64
C LEU A 136 -7.83 -4.30 -3.51
N GLN A 137 -7.06 -3.66 -4.41
CA GLN A 137 -5.60 -3.67 -4.36
C GLN A 137 -5.07 -3.09 -3.04
N ASP A 138 -5.62 -1.96 -2.58
CA ASP A 138 -5.24 -1.38 -1.29
C ASP A 138 -5.60 -2.31 -0.11
N ALA A 139 -6.76 -2.97 -0.16
CA ALA A 139 -7.21 -3.89 0.87
C ALA A 139 -6.34 -5.16 0.94
N GLU A 140 -5.88 -5.68 -0.20
CA GLU A 140 -4.95 -6.80 -0.26
C GLU A 140 -3.62 -6.47 0.43
N VAL A 141 -3.06 -5.29 0.14
CA VAL A 141 -1.85 -4.81 0.84
C VAL A 141 -2.11 -4.67 2.33
N LEU A 142 -3.25 -4.11 2.75
CA LEU A 142 -3.61 -3.99 4.16
C LEU A 142 -3.70 -5.35 4.87
N ILE A 143 -4.22 -6.39 4.21
CA ILE A 143 -4.27 -7.75 4.76
C ILE A 143 -2.86 -8.33 4.90
N LEU A 144 -1.94 -8.07 3.96
CA LEU A 144 -0.54 -8.49 4.08
C LEU A 144 0.14 -7.80 5.27
N LEU A 145 -0.16 -6.52 5.52
CA LEU A 145 0.42 -5.74 6.61
C LEU A 145 -0.24 -6.02 7.98
N GLY A 146 -1.49 -6.47 8.00
CA GLY A 146 -2.27 -6.67 9.22
C GLY A 146 -3.44 -7.63 9.01
N SER A 147 -3.12 -8.92 8.88
CA SER A 147 -4.12 -9.97 8.61
C SER A 147 -5.07 -10.25 9.77
N THR A 148 -4.75 -9.80 10.98
CA THR A 148 -5.59 -9.95 12.18
C THR A 148 -6.49 -8.75 12.45
N ILE A 149 -6.46 -7.73 11.59
CA ILE A 149 -7.27 -6.52 11.72
C ILE A 149 -8.61 -6.74 11.00
N PRO A 150 -9.75 -6.77 11.70
CA PRO A 150 -11.06 -7.04 11.09
C PRO A 150 -11.42 -6.07 9.96
N ASP A 151 -11.10 -4.78 10.14
CA ASP A 151 -11.42 -3.72 9.17
C ASP A 151 -10.72 -3.91 7.82
N ASN A 152 -9.57 -4.60 7.78
CA ASN A 152 -8.88 -4.88 6.53
C ASN A 152 -9.65 -5.92 5.69
N HIS A 153 -10.21 -6.94 6.34
CA HIS A 153 -11.10 -7.90 5.68
C HIS A 153 -12.44 -7.26 5.30
N LEU A 154 -12.99 -6.40 6.17
CA LEU A 154 -14.19 -5.60 5.86
C LEU A 154 -14.01 -4.79 4.57
N ARG A 155 -12.89 -4.07 4.43
CA ARG A 155 -12.55 -3.28 3.24
C ARG A 155 -12.50 -4.12 1.97
N ARG A 156 -11.84 -5.28 2.04
CA ARG A 156 -11.72 -6.20 0.91
C ARG A 156 -13.08 -6.80 0.54
N GLY A 157 -13.85 -7.22 1.53
CA GLY A 157 -15.18 -7.77 1.34
C GLY A 157 -16.16 -6.75 0.73
N ILE A 158 -16.09 -5.47 1.13
CA ILE A 158 -16.89 -4.41 0.49
C ILE A 158 -16.52 -4.27 -0.99
N ALA A 159 -15.23 -4.24 -1.31
CA ALA A 159 -14.79 -4.14 -2.71
C ALA A 159 -15.26 -5.35 -3.53
N ASN A 160 -15.06 -6.57 -3.03
CA ASN A 160 -15.51 -7.80 -3.67
C ASN A 160 -17.03 -7.86 -3.86
N LEU A 161 -17.80 -7.44 -2.84
CA LEU A 161 -19.26 -7.42 -2.91
C LEU A 161 -19.75 -6.53 -4.06
N ASN A 162 -19.16 -5.34 -4.21
CA ASN A 162 -19.52 -4.41 -5.27
C ASN A 162 -18.97 -4.81 -6.65
N LEU A 163 -17.95 -5.66 -6.71
CA LEU A 163 -17.44 -6.25 -7.95
C LEU A 163 -18.25 -7.47 -8.41
N GLY A 164 -19.23 -7.93 -7.61
CA GLY A 164 -20.03 -9.12 -7.92
C GLY A 164 -19.41 -10.43 -7.42
N GLU A 165 -18.27 -10.37 -6.72
CA GLU A 165 -17.55 -11.53 -6.19
C GLU A 165 -18.15 -11.96 -4.84
N PHE A 166 -19.43 -12.32 -4.83
CA PHE A 166 -20.23 -12.48 -3.61
C PHE A 166 -19.71 -13.57 -2.66
N ILE A 167 -19.25 -14.70 -3.21
CA ILE A 167 -18.67 -15.80 -2.40
C ILE A 167 -17.38 -15.36 -1.72
N THR A 168 -16.52 -14.64 -2.44
CA THR A 168 -15.28 -14.09 -1.91
C THR A 168 -15.56 -13.03 -0.84
N ALA A 169 -16.53 -12.15 -1.09
CA ALA A 169 -16.96 -11.14 -0.11
C ALA A 169 -17.50 -11.77 1.19
N ARG A 170 -18.32 -12.82 1.09
CA ARG A 170 -18.79 -13.58 2.25
C ARG A 170 -17.60 -14.12 3.06
N SER A 171 -16.65 -14.77 2.39
CA SER A 171 -15.46 -15.33 3.05
C SER A 171 -14.61 -14.24 3.73
N ASP A 172 -14.46 -13.07 3.11
CA ASP A 172 -13.80 -11.91 3.72
C ASP A 172 -14.54 -11.45 4.99
N PHE A 173 -15.86 -11.33 4.95
CA PHE A 173 -16.63 -10.92 6.12
C PHE A 173 -16.55 -11.93 7.27
N GLU A 174 -16.66 -13.23 6.97
CA GLU A 174 -16.46 -14.31 7.93
C GLU A 174 -15.05 -14.27 8.54
N ARG A 175 -14.03 -14.00 7.71
CA ARG A 175 -12.64 -13.89 8.18
C ARG A 175 -12.46 -12.69 9.12
N GLY A 176 -13.07 -11.55 8.82
CA GLY A 176 -13.11 -10.40 9.72
C GLY A 176 -13.78 -10.74 11.06
N LEU A 177 -14.90 -11.45 11.02
CA LEU A 177 -15.65 -11.87 12.21
C LEU A 177 -14.90 -12.91 13.05
N ALA A 178 -14.04 -13.73 12.46
CA ALA A 178 -13.16 -14.62 13.22
C ALA A 178 -12.21 -13.84 14.16
N PHE A 179 -11.85 -12.60 13.82
CA PHE A 179 -11.05 -11.71 14.67
C PHE A 179 -11.89 -10.76 15.54
N SER A 180 -13.11 -10.43 15.12
CA SER A 180 -14.06 -9.63 15.91
C SER A 180 -15.50 -10.14 15.73
N PRO A 181 -15.93 -11.13 16.52
CA PRO A 181 -17.21 -11.83 16.31
C PRO A 181 -18.45 -10.93 16.40
N ASN A 182 -18.36 -9.84 17.16
CA ASN A 182 -19.48 -8.92 17.40
C ASN A 182 -19.38 -7.64 16.57
N HIS A 183 -18.58 -7.64 15.50
CA HIS A 183 -18.39 -6.45 14.68
C HIS A 183 -19.66 -6.11 13.88
N PRO A 184 -20.36 -5.00 14.17
CA PRO A 184 -21.72 -4.77 13.69
C PRO A 184 -21.80 -4.61 12.16
N ILE A 185 -20.81 -3.93 11.56
CA ILE A 185 -20.80 -3.70 10.10
C ILE A 185 -20.55 -5.01 9.34
N LEU A 186 -19.63 -5.84 9.82
CA LEU A 186 -19.32 -7.14 9.24
C LEU A 186 -20.53 -8.09 9.31
N LEU A 187 -21.19 -8.19 10.46
CA LEU A 187 -22.42 -8.99 10.61
C LEU A 187 -23.50 -8.52 9.63
N LYS A 188 -23.71 -7.21 9.51
CA LYS A 188 -24.68 -6.63 8.58
C LYS A 188 -24.34 -6.96 7.12
N LEU A 189 -23.08 -6.76 6.71
CA LEU A 189 -22.66 -7.02 5.34
C LEU A 189 -22.61 -8.50 4.99
N LEU A 190 -22.29 -9.37 5.95
CA LEU A 190 -22.39 -10.82 5.79
C LEU A 190 -23.84 -11.24 5.50
N SER A 191 -24.81 -10.72 6.25
CA SER A 191 -26.23 -10.97 5.98
C SER A 191 -26.64 -10.49 4.59
N ILE A 192 -26.18 -9.30 4.17
CA ILE A 192 -26.44 -8.79 2.81
C ILE A 192 -25.83 -9.71 1.75
N ALA A 193 -24.57 -10.14 1.94
CA ALA A 193 -23.88 -11.02 1.01
C ALA A 193 -24.62 -12.37 0.85
N ASN A 194 -25.07 -12.97 1.96
CA ASN A 194 -25.83 -14.23 1.92
C ASN A 194 -27.14 -14.08 1.15
N ASN A 195 -27.92 -13.04 1.43
CA ASN A 195 -29.17 -12.82 0.70
C ASN A 195 -28.94 -12.67 -0.81
N VAL A 196 -27.91 -11.93 -1.21
CA VAL A 196 -27.56 -11.76 -2.64
C VAL A 196 -27.12 -13.08 -3.27
N ILE A 197 -26.39 -13.94 -2.52
CA ILE A 197 -26.00 -15.27 -3.00
C ILE A 197 -27.24 -16.16 -3.20
N ASP A 198 -28.17 -16.16 -2.25
CA ASP A 198 -29.39 -16.97 -2.31
C ASP A 198 -30.29 -16.54 -3.49
N GLU A 199 -30.45 -15.22 -3.68
CA GLU A 199 -31.17 -14.66 -4.84
C GLU A 199 -30.50 -15.05 -6.17
N TYR A 200 -29.16 -15.03 -6.24
CA TYR A 200 -28.42 -15.40 -7.46
C TYR A 200 -28.54 -16.89 -7.78
N ASN A 201 -28.65 -17.74 -6.75
CA ASN A 201 -28.81 -19.19 -6.91
C ASN A 201 -30.26 -19.61 -7.18
N GLY A 202 -31.24 -18.70 -7.02
CA GLY A 202 -32.66 -18.98 -7.20
C GLY A 202 -33.31 -19.69 -6.01
N ASP A 203 -32.70 -19.61 -4.82
CA ASP A 203 -33.15 -20.29 -3.60
C ASP A 203 -34.16 -19.46 -2.77
N SER A 204 -34.92 -18.57 -3.45
CA SER A 204 -35.85 -17.60 -2.81
C SER A 204 -37.24 -18.16 -2.53
#